data_AF-A0A7C5UA15-F1
#
_entry.id   AF-A0A7C5UA15-F1
#
_cell.length_a   1.000
_cell.length_b   1.000
_cell.length_c   1.000
_cell.angle_alpha   90.00
_cell.angle_beta   90.00
_cell.angle_gamma   90.00
#
_symmetry.space_group_name_H-M   'P 1'
#
loop_
_entity.id
_entity.type
_entity.pdbx_description
1 polymer ?
#
loop_
_entity_poly.entity_id
_entity_poly.type
_entity_poly.pdbx_seq_one_letter_code
_entity_poly.pdbx_strand_id
1 'polypeptide(L)'
;MRKAVVVSLVVGFVMALATMVKAQVDGATVIIHDAPTHGIVMAKVDLSQVLKRLKVPSLLPASLQAQLPDGRKLPTQFVPESENEPAKGWLILRLPRGGNWTVQLRVGQGTRDMGQGEQNGVVRTKHFTIVHEAKRMGGLPSRIVFAETGKTFDTFVWNDRVYHRELGGFHLRNDPDPKIQVASQG
;
A
#
# COMPACT_ATOMS: atom_id res chain seq x y z
N MET A 1 -50.44 -68.77 -10.45
CA MET A 1 -49.09 -68.33 -10.05
C MET A 1 -48.73 -67.09 -10.87
N ARG A 2 -48.59 -65.93 -10.21
CA ARG A 2 -48.47 -64.60 -10.83
C ARG A 2 -47.05 -64.35 -11.33
N LYS A 3 -46.92 -63.83 -12.56
CA LYS A 3 -45.68 -63.39 -13.20
C LYS A 3 -45.18 -62.10 -12.52
N ALA A 4 -43.91 -62.04 -12.14
CA ALA A 4 -43.25 -60.82 -11.70
C ALA A 4 -42.43 -60.26 -12.89
N VAL A 5 -42.84 -59.08 -13.37
CA VAL A 5 -42.07 -58.26 -14.32
C VAL A 5 -41.18 -57.35 -13.48
N VAL A 6 -39.87 -57.46 -13.62
CA VAL A 6 -38.90 -56.56 -13.00
C VAL A 6 -38.61 -55.44 -14.00
N VAL A 7 -39.07 -54.23 -13.67
CA VAL A 7 -38.75 -52.99 -14.38
C VAL A 7 -37.55 -52.37 -13.67
N SER A 8 -36.38 -52.37 -14.31
CA SER A 8 -35.19 -51.68 -13.78
C SER A 8 -35.05 -50.30 -14.41
N LEU A 9 -35.06 -49.31 -13.51
CA LEU A 9 -35.03 -47.86 -13.71
C LEU A 9 -33.69 -47.38 -14.30
N VAL A 10 -33.75 -46.55 -15.34
CA VAL A 10 -32.61 -45.86 -15.95
C VAL A 10 -32.19 -44.68 -15.06
N VAL A 11 -30.92 -44.64 -14.62
CA VAL A 11 -30.33 -43.47 -13.96
C VAL A 11 -29.38 -42.80 -14.95
N GLY A 12 -29.84 -41.71 -15.56
CA GLY A 12 -29.05 -40.87 -16.45
C GLY A 12 -28.09 -39.97 -15.66
N PHE A 13 -26.79 -40.10 -15.95
CA PHE A 13 -25.73 -39.31 -15.34
C PHE A 13 -25.63 -37.96 -16.07
N VAL A 14 -26.21 -36.90 -15.50
CA VAL A 14 -26.03 -35.53 -15.99
C VAL A 14 -24.69 -35.01 -15.48
N MET A 15 -23.66 -35.03 -16.34
CA MET A 15 -22.41 -34.30 -16.13
C MET A 15 -22.70 -32.80 -16.22
N ALA A 16 -23.07 -32.19 -15.09
CA ALA A 16 -23.10 -30.75 -14.95
C ALA A 16 -21.65 -30.23 -15.01
N LEU A 17 -21.26 -29.74 -16.20
CA LEU A 17 -20.03 -29.00 -16.40
C LEU A 17 -20.15 -27.69 -15.61
N ALA A 18 -19.78 -27.72 -14.34
CA ALA A 18 -19.68 -26.53 -13.50
C ALA A 18 -18.53 -25.68 -14.04
N THR A 19 -18.83 -24.83 -15.03
CA THR A 19 -18.00 -23.67 -15.31
C THR A 19 -18.05 -22.81 -14.06
N MET A 20 -17.07 -23.00 -13.17
CA MET A 20 -16.74 -22.04 -12.13
C MET A 20 -16.34 -20.75 -12.84
N VAL A 21 -17.33 -19.92 -13.16
CA VAL A 21 -17.12 -18.50 -13.38
C VAL A 21 -16.50 -18.01 -12.08
N LYS A 22 -15.18 -17.81 -12.07
CA LYS A 22 -14.52 -17.12 -10.96
C LYS A 22 -15.22 -15.78 -10.84
N ALA A 23 -15.94 -15.60 -9.74
CA ALA A 23 -16.59 -14.35 -9.39
C ALA A 23 -15.63 -13.21 -9.70
N GLN A 24 -16.07 -12.29 -10.56
CA GLN A 24 -15.37 -11.06 -10.86
C GLN A 24 -15.13 -10.38 -9.51
N VAL A 25 -13.88 -10.40 -9.06
CA VAL A 25 -13.58 -9.85 -7.74
C VAL A 25 -13.78 -8.34 -7.85
N ASP A 26 -14.78 -7.85 -7.14
CA ASP A 26 -15.07 -6.43 -7.02
C ASP A 26 -13.78 -5.70 -6.59
N GLY A 27 -13.21 -4.94 -7.51
CA GLY A 27 -11.92 -4.26 -7.36
C GLY A 27 -11.63 -3.32 -8.51
N ALA A 28 -10.56 -2.53 -8.38
CA ALA A 28 -10.05 -1.70 -9.46
C ALA A 28 -8.88 -2.38 -10.17
N THR A 29 -8.69 -2.08 -11.45
CA THR A 29 -7.52 -2.53 -12.20
C THR A 29 -6.67 -1.33 -12.55
N VAL A 30 -5.37 -1.42 -12.25
CA VAL A 30 -4.36 -0.45 -12.65
C VAL A 30 -3.51 -1.09 -13.74
N ILE A 31 -3.40 -0.41 -14.87
CA ILE A 31 -2.53 -0.82 -15.98
C ILE A 31 -1.29 0.07 -15.92
N ILE A 32 -0.13 -0.58 -15.86
CA ILE A 32 1.17 0.08 -15.74
C ILE A 32 1.95 -0.25 -17.01
N HIS A 33 2.40 0.79 -17.70
CA HIS A 33 3.25 0.67 -18.86
C HIS A 33 4.68 1.08 -18.49
N ASP A 34 5.66 0.35 -19.05
CA ASP A 34 7.08 0.69 -19.00
C ASP A 34 7.60 1.03 -17.59
N ALA A 35 7.25 0.20 -16.60
CA ALA A 35 7.74 0.37 -15.24
C ALA A 35 9.29 0.35 -15.23
N PRO A 36 9.95 1.22 -14.45
CA PRO A 36 11.41 1.25 -14.35
C PRO A 36 12.00 -0.09 -13.92
N THR A 37 13.26 -0.34 -14.24
CA THR A 37 13.96 -1.60 -13.91
C THR A 37 13.94 -1.92 -12.40
N HIS A 38 13.97 -0.89 -11.55
CA HIS A 38 13.85 -1.03 -10.09
C HIS A 38 12.43 -1.38 -9.61
N GLY A 39 11.40 -1.35 -10.47
CA GLY A 39 10.04 -1.81 -10.17
C GLY A 39 9.24 -0.93 -9.21
N ILE A 40 9.72 0.26 -8.85
CA ILE A 40 8.92 1.21 -8.03
C ILE A 40 8.18 2.12 -8.98
N VAL A 41 6.85 2.19 -8.83
CA VAL A 41 6.01 3.11 -9.59
C VAL A 41 5.18 3.95 -8.63
N MET A 42 4.92 5.18 -9.04
CA MET A 42 4.16 6.16 -8.28
C MET A 42 3.28 6.98 -9.23
N ALA A 43 2.00 7.10 -8.92
CA ALA A 43 1.06 7.88 -9.73
C ALA A 43 -0.01 8.54 -8.85
N LYS A 44 -0.47 9.73 -9.24
CA LYS A 44 -1.68 10.32 -8.67
C LYS A 44 -2.89 9.59 -9.21
N VAL A 45 -3.81 9.22 -8.32
CA VAL A 45 -5.05 8.50 -8.64
C VAL A 45 -6.24 9.11 -7.91
N ASP A 46 -7.42 8.97 -8.51
CA ASP A 46 -8.71 9.24 -7.87
C ASP A 46 -9.51 7.93 -7.80
N LEU A 47 -9.65 7.39 -6.58
CA LEU A 47 -10.35 6.13 -6.32
C LEU A 47 -11.83 6.35 -5.97
N SER A 48 -12.35 7.58 -6.00
CA SER A 48 -13.71 7.89 -5.52
C SER A 48 -14.79 7.05 -6.22
N GLN A 49 -14.70 6.90 -7.54
CA GLN A 49 -15.65 6.09 -8.31
C GLN A 49 -15.53 4.59 -8.01
N VAL A 50 -14.31 4.12 -7.75
CA VAL A 50 -14.05 2.73 -7.35
C VAL A 50 -14.70 2.47 -6.00
N LEU A 51 -14.46 3.33 -5.00
CA LEU A 51 -15.03 3.18 -3.66
C LEU A 51 -16.56 3.23 -3.69
N LYS A 52 -17.15 4.12 -4.48
CA LYS A 52 -18.61 4.20 -4.70
C LYS A 52 -19.17 2.89 -5.25
N ARG A 53 -18.51 2.30 -6.25
CA ARG A 53 -18.90 1.01 -6.83
C ARG A 53 -18.77 -0.14 -5.82
N LEU A 54 -17.70 -0.13 -5.02
CA LEU A 54 -17.45 -1.10 -3.96
C LEU A 54 -18.32 -0.87 -2.70
N LYS A 55 -19.13 0.19 -2.67
CA LYS A 55 -19.91 0.61 -1.48
C LYS A 55 -19.05 0.79 -0.22
N VAL A 56 -17.80 1.22 -0.40
CA VAL A 56 -16.89 1.57 0.69
C VAL A 56 -17.07 3.05 1.01
N PRO A 57 -17.44 3.42 2.26
CA PRO A 57 -17.78 4.80 2.60
C PRO A 57 -16.55 5.71 2.68
N SER A 58 -15.39 5.18 3.08
CA SER A 58 -14.13 5.92 3.15
C SER A 58 -12.94 4.97 3.00
N LEU A 59 -11.88 5.43 2.35
CA LEU A 59 -10.64 4.67 2.19
C LEU A 59 -9.72 4.95 3.38
N LEU A 60 -9.38 3.89 4.10
CA LEU A 60 -8.24 3.93 5.02
C LEU A 60 -6.98 3.61 4.19
N PRO A 61 -5.91 4.42 4.24
CA PRO A 61 -4.71 4.15 3.44
C PRO A 61 -4.16 2.72 3.59
N ALA A 62 -4.10 2.22 4.82
CA ALA A 62 -3.66 0.87 5.17
C ALA A 62 -4.60 -0.26 4.70
N SER A 63 -5.81 0.05 4.22
CA SER A 63 -6.76 -0.95 3.75
C SER A 63 -6.63 -1.26 2.25
N LEU A 64 -5.87 -0.45 1.52
CA LEU A 64 -5.63 -0.67 0.10
C LEU A 64 -4.57 -1.77 -0.10
N GLN A 65 -4.96 -2.84 -0.78
CA GLN A 65 -4.06 -3.93 -1.14
C GLN A 65 -3.94 -4.00 -2.66
N ALA A 66 -2.74 -4.31 -3.15
CA ALA A 66 -2.53 -4.61 -4.57
C ALA A 66 -2.05 -6.05 -4.75
N GLN A 67 -2.48 -6.66 -5.84
CA GLN A 67 -2.08 -8.01 -6.22
C GLN A 67 -1.98 -8.16 -7.73
N LEU A 68 -1.15 -9.09 -8.17
CA LEU A 68 -1.08 -9.51 -9.55
C LEU A 68 -2.25 -10.45 -9.91
N PRO A 69 -2.52 -10.69 -11.22
CA PRO A 69 -3.58 -11.59 -11.65
C PRO A 69 -3.37 -13.05 -11.19
N ASP A 70 -2.12 -13.43 -10.92
CA ASP A 70 -1.75 -14.73 -10.35
C ASP A 70 -2.03 -14.84 -8.83
N GLY A 71 -2.51 -13.76 -8.20
CA GLY A 71 -2.84 -13.69 -6.78
C GLY A 71 -1.68 -13.24 -5.87
N ARG A 72 -0.49 -13.00 -6.43
CA ARG A 72 0.66 -12.55 -5.64
C ARG A 72 0.45 -11.12 -5.14
N LYS A 73 0.54 -10.92 -3.83
CA LYS A 73 0.44 -9.59 -3.22
C LYS A 73 1.65 -8.73 -3.55
N LEU A 74 1.42 -7.44 -3.74
CA LEU A 74 2.46 -6.43 -3.98
C LEU A 74 2.52 -5.48 -2.78
N PRO A 75 3.73 -5.08 -2.34
CA PRO A 75 3.86 -3.96 -1.42
C PRO A 75 3.21 -2.72 -2.04
N THR A 76 2.31 -2.11 -1.27
CA THR A 76 1.41 -1.04 -1.72
C THR A 76 1.36 0.01 -0.62
N GLN A 77 1.44 1.27 -1.02
CA GLN A 77 1.16 2.39 -0.12
C GLN A 77 0.25 3.37 -0.85
N PHE A 78 -0.75 3.88 -0.13
CA PHE A 78 -1.57 4.99 -0.58
C PHE A 78 -1.32 6.19 0.33
N VAL A 79 -1.11 7.37 -0.24
CA VAL A 79 -0.92 8.62 0.50
C VAL A 79 -1.99 9.60 0.04
N PRO A 80 -3.02 9.89 0.86
CA PRO A 80 -4.05 10.87 0.52
C PRO A 80 -3.45 12.24 0.25
N GLU A 81 -4.03 12.97 -0.71
CA GLU A 81 -3.63 14.36 -1.00
C GLU A 81 -4.09 15.32 0.11
N SER A 82 -5.23 15.04 0.74
CA SER A 82 -5.71 15.73 1.93
C SER A 82 -6.65 14.84 2.75
N GLU A 83 -6.85 15.20 4.02
CA GLU A 83 -7.83 14.54 4.89
C GLU A 83 -9.28 14.71 4.39
N ASN A 84 -9.56 15.80 3.66
CA ASN A 84 -10.89 16.10 3.11
C ASN A 84 -11.19 15.32 1.82
N GLU A 85 -10.16 14.88 1.10
CA GLU A 85 -10.29 14.09 -0.13
C GLU A 85 -9.54 12.74 0.00
N PRO A 86 -9.95 11.87 0.94
CA PRO A 86 -9.19 10.67 1.32
C PRO A 86 -9.12 9.60 0.22
N ALA A 87 -9.87 9.75 -0.87
CA ALA A 87 -9.88 8.86 -2.03
C ALA A 87 -8.93 9.31 -3.15
N LYS A 88 -8.39 10.53 -3.08
CA LYS A 88 -7.44 11.09 -4.04
C LYS A 88 -6.06 11.14 -3.42
N GLY A 89 -5.04 10.77 -4.19
CA GLY A 89 -3.70 10.76 -3.64
C GLY A 89 -2.70 10.00 -4.49
N TRP A 90 -1.56 9.72 -3.89
CA TRP A 90 -0.49 8.97 -4.52
C TRP A 90 -0.64 7.47 -4.24
N LEU A 91 -0.68 6.69 -5.30
CA LEU A 91 -0.53 5.24 -5.25
C LEU A 91 0.93 4.89 -5.52
N ILE A 92 1.55 4.14 -4.61
CA ILE A 92 2.92 3.66 -4.70
C ILE A 92 2.89 2.13 -4.70
N LEU A 93 3.56 1.51 -5.67
CA LEU A 93 3.64 0.06 -5.80
C LEU A 93 5.09 -0.40 -5.97
N ARG A 94 5.43 -1.53 -5.35
CA ARG A 94 6.68 -2.25 -5.63
C ARG A 94 6.38 -3.49 -6.48
N LEU A 95 6.68 -3.38 -7.77
CA LEU A 95 6.60 -4.46 -8.75
C LEU A 95 7.83 -5.38 -8.65
N PRO A 96 7.72 -6.66 -9.09
CA PRO A 96 8.85 -7.58 -9.09
C PRO A 96 10.04 -7.12 -9.95
N ARG A 97 9.76 -6.43 -11.07
CA ARG A 97 10.74 -5.91 -12.04
C ARG A 97 10.09 -4.84 -12.92
N GLY A 98 10.89 -4.19 -13.75
CA GLY A 98 10.39 -3.28 -14.79
C GLY A 98 9.56 -3.96 -15.88
N GLY A 99 8.89 -3.14 -16.70
CA GLY A 99 8.03 -3.55 -17.81
C GLY A 99 6.54 -3.30 -17.59
N ASN A 100 5.70 -4.02 -18.34
CA ASN A 100 4.25 -3.84 -18.34
C ASN A 100 3.57 -4.74 -17.31
N TRP A 101 2.62 -4.19 -16.56
CA TRP A 101 1.91 -4.89 -15.51
C TRP A 101 0.43 -4.55 -15.47
N THR A 102 -0.38 -5.55 -15.12
CA THR A 102 -1.78 -5.37 -14.73
C THR A 102 -1.89 -5.70 -13.25
N VAL A 103 -2.40 -4.76 -12.47
CA VAL A 103 -2.48 -4.88 -11.01
C VAL A 103 -3.93 -4.73 -10.59
N GLN A 104 -4.41 -5.66 -9.76
CA GLN A 104 -5.72 -5.56 -9.13
C GLN A 104 -5.59 -4.88 -7.77
N LEU A 105 -6.31 -3.78 -7.59
CA LEU A 105 -6.50 -3.12 -6.31
C LEU A 105 -7.75 -3.65 -5.64
N ARG A 106 -7.63 -3.90 -4.34
CA ARG A 106 -8.72 -4.34 -3.48
C ARG A 106 -8.72 -3.50 -2.22
N VAL A 107 -9.91 -3.18 -1.74
CA VAL A 107 -10.09 -2.62 -0.40
C VAL A 107 -10.38 -3.79 0.53
N GLY A 108 -9.42 -4.12 1.40
CA GLY A 108 -9.55 -5.20 2.37
C GLY A 108 -9.84 -4.69 3.78
N GLN A 109 -9.93 -5.61 4.75
CA GLN A 109 -9.61 -5.23 6.12
C GLN A 109 -8.11 -4.94 6.15
N GLY A 110 -7.72 -3.71 6.47
CA GLY A 110 -6.32 -3.34 6.56
C GLY A 110 -5.61 -4.33 7.47
N THR A 111 -4.63 -5.04 6.91
CA THR A 111 -3.69 -5.77 7.76
C THR A 111 -2.97 -4.69 8.52
N ARG A 112 -3.26 -4.56 9.81
CA ARG A 112 -2.32 -4.00 10.78
C ARG A 112 -1.13 -4.95 10.82
N ASP A 113 -0.39 -5.06 9.72
CA ASP A 113 0.90 -5.69 9.78
C ASP A 113 1.74 -4.69 10.56
N MET A 114 1.83 -4.94 11.87
CA MET A 114 2.55 -4.12 12.82
C MET A 114 4.05 -4.27 12.56
N GLY A 115 4.53 -3.87 11.38
CA GLY A 115 5.65 -2.97 11.39
C GLY A 115 5.15 -1.76 12.17
N GLN A 116 5.38 -1.76 13.48
CA GLN A 116 5.06 -0.61 14.33
C GLN A 116 5.75 0.60 13.67
N GLY A 117 5.01 1.37 12.85
CA GLY A 117 5.28 2.78 12.64
C GLY A 117 5.04 3.40 13.99
N GLU A 118 6.03 3.25 14.88
CA GLU A 118 5.93 3.57 16.28
C GLU A 118 5.48 5.02 16.40
N GLN A 119 4.47 5.21 17.25
CA GLN A 119 3.99 6.51 17.68
C GLN A 119 5.19 7.43 17.95
N ASN A 120 5.06 8.70 17.57
CA ASN A 120 6.04 9.75 17.86
C ASN A 120 7.32 9.73 17.01
N GLY A 121 7.24 9.36 15.73
CA GLY A 121 8.32 9.61 14.76
C GLY A 121 9.38 8.51 14.66
N VAL A 122 9.09 7.29 15.09
CA VAL A 122 10.04 6.18 14.95
C VAL A 122 9.60 5.22 13.85
N VAL A 123 10.48 4.99 12.87
CA VAL A 123 10.29 4.05 11.76
C VAL A 123 11.18 2.85 11.98
N ARG A 124 10.59 1.68 12.27
CA ARG A 124 11.33 0.42 12.46
C ARG A 124 11.09 -0.55 11.32
N THR A 125 12.17 -1.09 10.79
CA THR A 125 12.18 -2.19 9.82
C THR A 125 13.03 -3.33 10.35
N LYS A 126 13.05 -4.47 9.64
CA LYS A 126 13.97 -5.59 9.96
C LYS A 126 15.45 -5.23 9.81
N HIS A 127 15.77 -4.11 9.15
CA HIS A 127 17.15 -3.71 8.83
C HIS A 127 17.62 -2.52 9.65
N PHE A 128 16.73 -1.61 10.02
CA PHE A 128 17.09 -0.39 10.73
C PHE A 128 15.91 0.19 11.52
N THR A 129 16.25 0.99 12.52
CA THR A 129 15.33 1.93 13.19
C THR A 129 15.79 3.35 12.90
N ILE A 130 14.89 4.19 12.40
CA ILE A 130 15.11 5.62 12.21
C ILE A 130 14.22 6.37 13.20
N VAL A 131 14.81 7.33 13.92
CA VAL A 131 14.10 8.20 14.86
C VAL A 131 13.99 9.59 14.26
N HIS A 132 12.80 10.17 14.35
CA HIS A 132 12.47 11.55 14.04
C HIS A 132 11.98 12.23 15.32
N GLU A 133 12.57 13.36 15.68
CA GLU A 133 12.18 14.13 16.86
C GLU A 133 11.92 15.57 16.44
N ALA A 134 10.71 16.09 16.64
CA ALA A 134 10.34 17.40 16.09
C ALA A 134 11.29 18.51 16.56
N LYS A 135 11.61 18.53 17.86
CA LYS A 135 12.51 19.50 18.48
C LYS A 135 13.99 19.34 18.09
N ARG A 136 14.35 18.26 17.39
CA ARG A 136 15.73 17.96 17.00
C ARG A 136 15.82 17.90 15.49
N MET A 137 16.64 18.78 14.92
CA MET A 137 16.79 18.90 13.46
C MET A 137 15.45 19.07 12.70
N GLY A 138 14.51 19.84 13.27
CA GLY A 138 13.24 20.15 12.62
C GLY A 138 12.38 18.92 12.28
N GLY A 139 12.57 17.78 12.97
CA GLY A 139 11.87 16.53 12.68
C GLY A 139 12.47 15.69 11.54
N LEU A 140 13.59 16.10 10.95
CA LEU A 140 14.38 15.23 10.08
C LEU A 140 14.96 14.04 10.88
N PRO A 141 15.37 12.95 10.21
CA PRO A 141 15.94 11.80 10.91
C PRO A 141 17.10 12.22 11.82
N SER A 142 17.00 11.92 13.11
CA SER A 142 17.95 12.33 14.14
C SER A 142 18.82 11.21 14.67
N ARG A 143 18.40 9.96 14.45
CA ARG A 143 19.16 8.77 14.83
C ARG A 143 18.82 7.61 13.91
N ILE A 144 19.84 6.84 13.53
CA ILE A 144 19.71 5.63 12.71
C ILE A 144 20.42 4.50 13.43
N VAL A 145 19.72 3.40 13.69
CA VAL A 145 20.26 2.18 14.31
C VAL A 145 20.14 1.04 13.31
N PHE A 146 21.26 0.41 12.94
CA PHE A 146 21.26 -0.75 12.06
C PHE A 146 21.01 -2.02 12.86
N ALA A 147 19.96 -2.77 12.53
CA ALA A 147 19.50 -3.91 13.31
C ALA A 147 20.52 -5.05 13.37
N GLU A 148 21.22 -5.32 12.26
CA GLU A 148 22.17 -6.42 12.15
C GLU A 148 23.45 -6.20 13.00
N THR A 149 23.95 -4.97 13.06
CA THR A 149 25.24 -4.65 13.70
C THR A 149 25.09 -3.93 15.03
N GLY A 150 23.90 -3.41 15.34
CA GLY A 150 23.68 -2.48 16.45
C GLY A 150 24.30 -1.09 16.24
N LYS A 151 24.97 -0.84 15.11
CA LYS A 151 25.65 0.43 14.84
C LYS A 151 24.65 1.58 14.88
N THR A 152 24.97 2.59 15.66
CA THR A 152 24.15 3.80 15.83
C THR A 152 24.86 5.00 15.20
N PHE A 153 24.10 5.79 14.45
CA PHE A 153 24.47 7.11 13.97
C PHE A 153 23.51 8.13 14.58
N ASP A 154 24.03 9.10 15.31
CA ASP A 154 23.26 10.16 15.97
C ASP A 154 24.02 11.50 16.07
N THR A 155 25.20 11.58 15.44
CA THR A 155 26.10 12.75 15.46
C THR A 155 26.29 13.37 14.07
N PHE A 156 25.24 13.32 13.25
CA PHE A 156 25.25 13.86 11.88
C PHE A 156 24.30 15.06 11.74
N VAL A 157 24.50 15.81 10.68
CA VAL A 157 23.58 16.87 10.24
C VAL A 157 23.25 16.67 8.77
N TRP A 158 22.00 16.96 8.41
CA TRP A 158 21.57 16.92 7.01
C TRP A 158 22.11 18.11 6.22
N ASN A 159 22.33 17.91 4.92
CA ASN A 159 22.43 19.00 3.96
C ASN A 159 21.02 19.34 3.48
N ASP A 160 20.32 20.13 4.27
CA ASP A 160 18.89 20.40 4.18
C ASP A 160 18.58 21.84 3.75
N ARG A 161 19.53 22.46 3.05
CA ARG A 161 19.38 23.82 2.57
C ARG A 161 18.35 23.88 1.46
N VAL A 162 17.32 24.68 1.68
CA VAL A 162 16.25 24.97 0.72
C VAL A 162 16.20 26.47 0.43
N TYR A 163 15.49 26.85 -0.63
CA TYR A 163 15.33 28.23 -1.04
C TYR A 163 13.84 28.58 -1.13
N HIS A 164 13.44 29.69 -0.53
CA HIS A 164 12.14 30.32 -0.73
C HIS A 164 12.34 31.72 -1.31
N ARG A 165 11.47 32.11 -2.25
CA ARG A 165 11.61 33.36 -3.01
C ARG A 165 11.68 34.60 -2.10
N GLU A 166 10.94 34.59 -0.99
CA GLU A 166 10.85 35.73 -0.07
C GLU A 166 11.75 35.60 1.16
N LEU A 167 12.06 34.37 1.61
CA LEU A 167 12.84 34.12 2.83
C LEU A 167 14.33 33.87 2.53
N GLY A 168 14.68 33.72 1.26
CA GLY A 168 16.02 33.35 0.83
C GLY A 168 16.35 31.89 1.16
N GLY A 169 17.63 31.62 1.41
CA GLY A 169 18.11 30.28 1.75
C GLY A 169 18.01 29.99 3.25
N PHE A 170 17.40 28.87 3.62
CA PHE A 170 17.28 28.43 5.01
C PHE A 170 17.45 26.91 5.11
N HIS A 171 17.59 26.40 6.33
CA HIS A 171 17.74 24.98 6.62
C HIS A 171 16.47 24.50 7.31
N LEU A 172 15.83 23.45 6.79
CA LEU A 172 14.61 22.86 7.35
C LEU A 172 14.78 22.43 8.81
N ARG A 173 15.98 22.00 9.19
CA ARG A 173 16.32 21.56 10.55
C ARG A 173 16.21 22.65 11.61
N ASN A 174 16.15 23.91 11.18
CA ASN A 174 16.02 25.10 12.02
C ASN A 174 14.61 25.69 11.99
N ASP A 175 13.61 24.95 11.49
CA ASP A 175 12.20 25.37 11.56
C ASP A 175 11.83 25.73 13.01
N PRO A 176 11.27 26.94 13.27
CA PRO A 176 10.88 27.35 14.61
C PRO A 176 9.63 26.63 15.16
N ASP A 177 8.79 26.03 14.31
CA ASP A 177 7.59 25.26 14.71
C ASP A 177 7.53 23.89 14.02
N PRO A 178 8.51 23.00 14.26
CA PRO A 178 8.62 21.74 13.55
C PRO A 178 7.52 20.77 14.01
N LYS A 179 6.87 20.12 13.05
CA LYS A 179 5.82 19.12 13.28
C LYS A 179 6.16 17.83 12.57
N ILE A 180 6.02 16.71 13.28
CA ILE A 180 6.09 15.38 12.69
C ILE A 180 4.68 14.82 12.65
N GLN A 181 4.26 14.37 11.48
CA GLN A 181 3.00 13.68 11.28
C GLN A 181 3.27 12.45 10.42
N VAL A 182 2.62 11.34 10.76
CA VAL A 182 2.66 10.16 9.90
C VAL A 182 1.67 10.38 8.76
N ALA A 183 2.20 10.55 7.54
CA ALA A 183 1.37 10.83 6.36
C ALA A 183 0.53 9.63 5.92
N SER A 184 1.02 8.41 6.12
CA SER A 184 0.30 7.18 5.81
C SER A 184 0.90 6.01 6.58
N GLN A 185 0.04 5.20 7.19
CA GLN A 185 0.39 3.87 7.70
C GLN A 185 0.09 2.89 6.57
N GLY A 186 1.11 2.15 6.13
CA GLY A 186 1.01 1.13 5.09
C GLY A 186 1.11 -0.25 5.69
#